data_AF-A0A7C5EPS0-F1
#
_entry.id   AF-A0A7C5EPS0-F1
#
_cell.length_a   1.000
_cell.length_b   1.000
_cell.length_c   1.000
_cell.angle_alpha   90.00
_cell.angle_beta   90.00
_cell.angle_gamma   90.00
#
_symmetry.space_group_name_H-M   'P 1'
#
loop_
_entity.id
_entity.type
_entity.pdbx_description
1 polymer ?
#
loop_
_entity_poly.entity_id
_entity_poly.type
_entity_poly.pdbx_seq_one_letter_code
_entity_poly.pdbx_strand_id
1 'polypeptide(L)' 'MDPEEALQQIRRSLHELAQPLAAVMGLLDLLLLEQEDNPSIYQDIQMINERLQKVLEIIAQIREIARSAT' A
#
# COMPACT_ATOMS: atom_id res chain seq x y z
N MET A 1 14.80 22.35 -8.93
CA MET A 1 14.83 20.87 -8.93
C MET A 1 14.58 20.46 -10.36
N ASP A 2 15.47 19.65 -10.91
CA ASP A 2 15.30 19.13 -12.27
C ASP A 2 14.06 18.20 -12.30
N PRO A 3 13.14 18.33 -13.27
CA PRO A 3 12.00 17.42 -13.41
C PRO A 3 12.40 15.92 -13.43
N GLU A 4 13.55 15.58 -14.02
CA GLU A 4 14.04 14.20 -14.03
C GLU A 4 14.45 13.73 -12.62
N GLU A 5 15.12 14.60 -11.86
CA GLU A 5 15.52 14.33 -10.48
C GLU A 5 14.30 14.13 -9.57
N ALA A 6 13.26 14.97 -9.74
CA ALA A 6 12.00 14.83 -9.01
C ALA A 6 11.29 13.50 -9.32
N LEU A 7 11.23 13.11 -10.60
CA LEU A 7 10.65 11.81 -11.01
C LEU A 7 11.42 10.63 -10.43
N GLN A 8 12.75 10.70 -10.40
CA GLN A 8 13.59 9.66 -9.83
C GLN A 8 13.39 9.53 -8.31
N GLN A 9 13.27 10.65 -7.60
CA GLN A 9 12.94 10.66 -6.17
C GLN A 9 11.56 10.04 -5.91
N ILE A 10 10.54 10.39 -6.69
CA ILE A 10 9.19 9.80 -6.57
C ILE A 10 9.26 8.28 -6.78
N ARG A 11 9.93 7.80 -7.84
CA ARG A 11 10.07 6.36 -8.11
C ARG A 11 10.73 5.63 -6.95
N ARG A 12 11.78 6.21 -6.36
CA ARG A 12 12.47 5.64 -5.19
C ARG A 12 11.57 5.58 -3.97
N SER A 13 10.91 6.68 -3.62
CA SER A 13 9.98 6.73 -2.48
C SER A 13 8.82 5.73 -2.63
N LEU A 14 8.26 5.58 -3.83
CA LEU A 14 7.22 4.59 -4.12
C LEU A 14 7.71 3.13 -4.04
N HIS A 15 9.01 2.89 -4.29
CA HIS A 15 9.59 1.56 -4.12
C HIS A 15 9.81 1.25 -2.64
N GLU A 16 10.40 2.21 -1.90
CA GLU A 16 10.63 2.09 -0.46
C GLU A 16 9.32 1.95 0.33
N LEU A 17 8.24 2.62 -0.09
CA LEU A 17 6.92 2.51 0.53
C LEU A 17 6.22 1.18 0.24
N ALA A 18 6.48 0.53 -0.89
CA ALA A 18 5.81 -0.72 -1.25
C ALA A 18 6.16 -1.89 -0.31
N GLN A 19 7.40 -1.93 0.20
CA GLN A 19 7.87 -2.99 1.10
C GLN A 19 7.11 -3.05 2.44
N PRO A 20 7.03 -1.96 3.24
CA PRO A 20 6.31 -2.00 4.50
C PRO A 20 4.81 -2.22 4.30
N LEU A 21 4.21 -1.70 3.21
CA LEU A 21 2.78 -1.93 2.94
C LEU A 21 2.48 -3.39 2.64
N ALA A 22 3.33 -4.09 1.89
CA ALA A 22 3.19 -5.52 1.66
C ALA A 22 3.32 -6.33 2.95
N ALA A 23 4.23 -5.94 3.85
CA ALA A 23 4.36 -6.56 5.16
C ALA A 23 3.11 -6.36 6.02
N VAL A 24 2.56 -5.14 6.07
CA VAL A 24 1.33 -4.84 6.82
C VAL A 24 0.14 -5.61 6.26
N MET A 25 -0.01 -5.73 4.94
CA MET A 25 -1.04 -6.59 4.33
C MET A 25 -0.95 -8.03 4.82
N GLY A 26 0.24 -8.64 4.73
CA GLY A 26 0.42 -10.02 5.17
C GLY A 26 0.10 -10.23 6.65
N LEU A 27 0.41 -9.24 7.50
CA LEU A 27 0.06 -9.27 8.92
C LEU A 27 -1.45 -9.12 9.15
N LEU A 28 -2.14 -8.27 8.39
CA LEU A 28 -3.59 -8.13 8.48
C LEU A 28 -4.31 -9.41 8.03
N ASP A 29 -3.81 -10.07 6.99
CA ASP A 29 -4.36 -11.36 6.54
C ASP A 29 -4.20 -12.44 7.61
N LEU A 30 -3.04 -12.48 8.30
CA LEU A 30 -2.85 -13.37 9.45
C LEU A 30 -3.80 -13.03 10.61
N LEU A 31 -3.98 -11.75 10.92
CA LEU A 31 -4.90 -11.31 11.98
C LEU A 31 -6.37 -11.64 11.66
N LEU A 32 -6.78 -11.56 10.40
CA LEU A 32 -8.13 -11.99 9.99
C LEU A 32 -8.35 -13.48 10.27
N LEU A 33 -7.36 -14.32 9.99
CA LEU A 33 -7.42 -15.76 10.28
C LEU A 33 -7.46 -16.02 11.80
N GLU A 34 -6.70 -15.28 12.60
CA GLU A 34 -6.66 -15.44 14.05
C GLU A 34 -7.93 -14.93 14.76
N GLN A 35 -8.63 -13.96 14.18
CA GLN A 35 -9.77 -13.27 14.79
C GLN A 35 -11.12 -13.65 14.16
N GLU A 36 -11.19 -14.73 13.38
CA GLU A 36 -12.43 -15.19 12.71
C GLU A 36 -13.61 -15.35 13.69
N ASP A 37 -13.33 -15.78 14.92
CA ASP A 37 -14.32 -15.97 15.98
C ASP A 37 -14.65 -14.70 16.80
N ASN A 38 -14.03 -13.56 16.49
CA ASN A 38 -14.28 -12.27 17.15
C ASN A 38 -14.84 -11.24 16.15
N PRO A 39 -16.18 -11.18 15.96
CA PRO A 39 -16.81 -10.41 14.89
C PRO A 39 -16.47 -8.92 14.90
N SER A 40 -16.29 -8.32 16.08
CA SER A 40 -15.97 -6.89 16.19
C SER A 40 -14.56 -6.61 15.70
N ILE A 41 -13.58 -7.40 16.16
CA ILE A 41 -12.18 -7.23 15.76
C ILE A 41 -12.00 -7.60 14.30
N TYR A 42 -12.67 -8.66 13.84
CA TYR A 42 -12.66 -9.07 12.44
C TYR A 42 -13.13 -7.95 11.51
N GLN A 43 -14.25 -7.29 11.83
CA GLN A 43 -14.76 -6.16 11.05
C GLN A 43 -13.78 -4.98 11.02
N ASP A 44 -13.14 -4.67 12.15
CA ASP A 44 -12.14 -3.60 12.21
C ASP A 44 -10.92 -3.93 11.33
N ILE A 45 -10.39 -5.16 11.41
CA ILE A 45 -9.26 -5.59 10.58
C ILE A 45 -9.65 -5.59 9.10
N GLN A 46 -10.85 -6.07 8.75
CA GLN A 46 -11.36 -6.06 7.38
C GLN A 46 -11.44 -4.63 6.83
N MET A 47 -11.97 -3.69 7.61
CA MET A 47 -12.01 -2.27 7.23
C MET A 47 -10.60 -1.70 7.01
N ILE A 48 -9.64 -2.05 7.86
CA ILE A 48 -8.24 -1.61 7.70
C ILE A 48 -7.66 -2.18 6.41
N ASN A 49 -7.89 -3.46 6.12
CA ASN A 49 -7.38 -4.13 4.92
C ASN A 49 -7.94 -3.48 3.64
N GLU A 50 -9.25 -3.18 3.61
CA GLU A 50 -9.88 -2.46 2.49
C GLU A 50 -9.29 -1.06 2.27
N ARG A 51 -9.01 -0.32 3.36
CA ARG A 51 -8.39 1.01 3.26
C ARG A 51 -6.94 0.92 2.76
N LEU A 52 -6.20 -0.07 3.23
CA LEU A 52 -4.82 -0.31 2.81
C LEU A 52 -4.76 -0.65 1.31
N GLN A 53 -5.71 -1.43 0.82
CA GLN A 53 -5.81 -1.77 -0.60
C GLN A 53 -6.03 -0.52 -1.47
N LYS A 54 -6.89 0.42 -1.04
CA LYS A 54 -7.05 1.71 -1.73
C LYS A 54 -5.76 2.54 -1.76
N VAL A 55 -4.97 2.52 -0.69
CA VAL A 55 -3.66 3.20 -0.67
C VAL A 55 -2.71 2.59 -1.70
N LEU A 56 -2.71 1.26 -1.83
CA LEU A 56 -1.88 0.57 -2.82
C LEU A 56 -2.31 0.85 -4.26
N GLU A 57 -3.60 0.95 -4.53
CA GLU A 57 -4.12 1.39 -5.83
C GLU A 57 -3.63 2.80 -6.21
N ILE A 58 -3.67 3.74 -5.26
CA ILE A 58 -3.15 5.10 -5.48
C ILE A 58 -1.64 5.06 -5.78
N ILE A 59 -0.86 4.30 -5.01
CA ILE A 59 0.58 4.14 -5.23
C ILE A 59 0.86 3.54 -6.63
N ALA A 60 0.07 2.56 -7.05
CA ALA A 60 0.18 1.96 -8.37
C ALA A 60 -0.07 2.98 -9.48
N GLN A 61 -1.12 3.80 -9.36
CA GLN A 61 -1.44 4.87 -10.32
C GLN A 61 -0.31 5.91 -10.40
N ILE A 62 0.24 6.35 -9.26
CA ILE A 62 1.37 7.29 -9.25
C ILE A 62 2.58 6.66 -9.95
N ARG A 63 2.84 5.37 -9.72
CA ARG A 63 3.94 4.65 -10.37
C ARG A 63 3.74 4.55 -11.89
N GLU A 64 2.51 4.36 -12.37
CA GLU A 64 2.20 4.38 -13.80
C GLU A 64 2.44 5.76 -14.42
N ILE A 65 1.95 6.82 -13.78
CA ILE A 65 2.19 8.21 -14.21
C ILE A 65 3.69 8.51 -14.26
N ALA A 66 4.42 8.11 -13.21
CA ALA A 66 5.86 8.32 -13.15
C ALA A 66 6.63 7.52 -14.21
N ARG A 67 6.07 6.43 -14.75
CA ARG A 67 6.66 5.64 -15.85
C ARG A 67 6.32 6.21 -17.23
N SER A 68 5.13 6.77 -17.41
CA SER A 68 4.70 7.37 -18.69
C SER A 68 5.24 8.78 -18.92
N ALA A 69 5.73 9.44 -17.86
CA ALA A 69 6.40 10.74 -17.93
C ALA A 69 7.85 10.70 -18.45
N THR A 70 8.30 9.56 -18.98
CA THR A 70 9.59 9.34 -19.66
C THR A 70 9.34 8.84 -21.08
#